data_AF-A0A7R7YIG6-F1
#
_entry.id   AF-A0A7R7YIG6-F1
#
_cell.length_a   1.000
_cell.length_b   1.000
_cell.length_c   1.000
_cell.angle_alpha   90.00
_cell.angle_beta   90.00
_cell.angle_gamma   90.00
#
_symmetry.space_group_name_H-M   'P 1'
#
loop_
_entity.id
_entity.type
_entity.pdbx_description
1 polymer ?
#
loop_
_entity_poly.entity_id
_entity_poly.type
_entity_poly.pdbx_seq_one_letter_code
_entity_poly.pdbx_strand_id
1 'polypeptide(L)'
;MGKSQGATLLELLVTLAVLGIALTIAALNLRSLYDPLSDAVSRTEGYLKQVRAKAMATTSAYRVSVNGNRLEAAYAGTCRSPSFTPDPALQMELPQGVSAALTPGGAALCFTSRGLLMLLNGGSYTGEP
;
A
#
# COMPACT_ATOMS: atom_id res chain seq x y z
N MET A 1 -52.58 -27.79 -5.50
CA MET A 1 -51.54 -28.64 -6.13
C MET A 1 -50.76 -27.78 -7.12
N GLY A 2 -49.55 -27.36 -6.76
CA GLY A 2 -48.69 -26.55 -7.63
C GLY A 2 -48.11 -27.41 -8.76
N LYS A 3 -48.27 -26.96 -10.01
CA LYS A 3 -47.83 -27.69 -11.20
C LYS A 3 -46.32 -27.51 -11.36
N SER A 4 -45.54 -28.56 -11.11
CA SER A 4 -44.09 -28.59 -11.37
C SER A 4 -43.86 -28.68 -12.89
N GLN A 5 -43.82 -27.54 -13.58
CA GLN A 5 -43.42 -27.49 -14.98
C GLN A 5 -41.88 -27.41 -15.04
N GLY A 6 -41.24 -28.42 -15.63
CA GLY A 6 -39.78 -28.46 -15.78
C GLY A 6 -39.33 -27.41 -16.81
N ALA A 7 -38.22 -26.72 -16.50
CA ALA A 7 -37.63 -25.74 -17.40
C ALA A 7 -37.17 -26.40 -18.71
N THR A 8 -37.51 -25.79 -19.84
CA THR A 8 -37.02 -26.26 -21.14
C THR A 8 -35.55 -25.88 -21.31
N LEU A 9 -34.80 -26.67 -22.08
CA LEU A 9 -33.37 -26.43 -22.34
C LEU A 9 -33.14 -25.05 -22.99
N LEU A 10 -34.09 -24.61 -23.82
CA LEU A 10 -34.09 -23.29 -24.44
C LEU A 10 -34.28 -22.16 -23.42
N GLU A 11 -35.24 -22.27 -22.50
CA GLU A 11 -35.44 -21.30 -21.41
C GLU A 11 -34.20 -21.16 -20.54
N LEU A 12 -33.55 -22.29 -20.24
CA LEU A 12 -32.34 -22.30 -19.42
C LEU A 12 -31.18 -21.61 -20.14
N LEU A 13 -31.09 -21.76 -21.46
CA LEU A 13 -30.07 -21.12 -22.28
C LEU A 13 -30.31 -19.60 -22.41
N VAL A 14 -31.56 -19.20 -22.62
CA VAL A 14 -31.96 -17.79 -22.69
C VAL A 14 -31.74 -17.10 -21.34
N THR A 15 -32.14 -17.73 -20.23
CA THR A 15 -31.93 -17.17 -18.89
C THR A 15 -30.45 -17.02 -18.57
N LEU A 16 -29.60 -18.00 -18.89
CA LEU A 16 -28.15 -17.89 -18.73
C LEU A 16 -27.55 -16.78 -19.59
N ALA A 17 -28.02 -16.61 -20.83
CA ALA A 17 -27.56 -15.54 -21.71
C ALA A 17 -27.89 -14.15 -21.16
N VAL A 18 -29.14 -13.94 -20.70
CA VAL A 18 -29.56 -12.68 -20.07
C VAL A 18 -28.78 -12.42 -18.78
N LEU A 19 -28.57 -13.45 -17.96
CA LEU A 19 -27.85 -13.35 -16.69
C LEU A 19 -26.37 -13.06 -16.92
N GLY A 20 -25.75 -13.65 -17.94
CA GLY A 20 -24.39 -13.34 -18.36
C GLY A 20 -24.22 -11.88 -18.79
N ILE A 21 -25.14 -11.36 -19.61
CA ILE A 21 -25.13 -9.94 -20.03
C ILE A 21 -25.27 -9.02 -18.81
N ALA A 22 -26.22 -9.32 -17.91
CA ALA A 22 -26.43 -8.53 -16.70
C ALA A 22 -25.20 -8.52 -15.79
N LEU A 23 -24.54 -9.67 -15.58
CA LEU A 23 -23.31 -9.76 -14.80
C LEU A 23 -22.15 -8.98 -15.44
N THR A 24 -22.06 -8.97 -16.77
CA THR A 24 -21.01 -8.22 -17.48
C THR A 24 -21.18 -6.71 -17.27
N ILE A 25 -22.42 -6.21 -17.34
CA ILE A 25 -22.74 -4.79 -17.07
C ILE A 25 -22.47 -4.45 -15.59
N ALA A 26 -22.87 -5.33 -14.68
CA ALA A 26 -22.63 -5.16 -13.24
C ALA A 26 -21.12 -5.10 -12.92
N ALA A 27 -20.31 -5.95 -13.56
CA ALA A 27 -18.87 -5.98 -13.38
C ALA A 27 -18.20 -4.67 -13.80
N LEU A 28 -18.67 -4.03 -14.87
CA LEU A 28 -18.15 -2.72 -15.32
C LEU A 28 -18.49 -1.59 -14.34
N ASN A 29 -19.58 -1.70 -13.58
CA ASN A 29 -19.98 -0.75 -12.54
C ASN A 29 -19.17 -0.89 -11.23
N LEU A 30 -18.48 -2.02 -11.00
CA LEU A 30 -17.66 -2.23 -9.80
C LEU A 30 -16.49 -1.24 -9.69
N ARG A 31 -16.10 -0.56 -10.78
CA ARG A 31 -15.08 0.50 -10.76
C ARG A 31 -15.41 1.63 -9.77
N SER A 32 -16.69 1.91 -9.52
CA SER A 32 -17.09 2.93 -8.55
C SER A 32 -16.87 2.53 -7.09
N LEU A 33 -16.56 1.26 -6.82
CA LEU A 33 -16.27 0.75 -5.47
C LEU A 33 -14.78 0.77 -5.14
N TYR A 34 -13.92 1.08 -6.11
CA TYR A 34 -12.48 1.19 -5.88
C TYR A 34 -12.13 2.57 -5.32
N ASP A 35 -11.73 2.61 -4.06
CA ASP A 35 -11.18 3.81 -3.42
C ASP A 35 -9.63 3.77 -3.47
N PRO A 36 -8.99 4.54 -4.38
CA PRO A 36 -7.54 4.54 -4.52
C PRO A 36 -6.83 5.07 -3.27
N LEU A 37 -7.48 5.91 -2.46
CA LEU A 37 -6.88 6.47 -1.26
C LEU A 37 -6.78 5.39 -0.17
N SER A 38 -7.86 4.64 0.03
CA SER A 38 -7.90 3.52 0.98
C SER A 38 -6.86 2.45 0.63
N ASP A 39 -6.77 2.08 -0.66
CA ASP A 39 -5.74 1.15 -1.14
C ASP A 39 -4.32 1.69 -0.91
N ALA A 40 -4.08 2.97 -1.22
CA ALA A 40 -2.78 3.61 -0.99
C ALA A 40 -2.38 3.59 0.50
N VAL A 41 -3.32 3.84 1.41
CA VAL A 41 -3.08 3.79 2.87
C VAL A 41 -2.73 2.37 3.30
N SER A 42 -3.49 1.37 2.87
CA SER A 42 -3.24 -0.04 3.21
C SER A 42 -1.86 -0.52 2.72
N ARG A 43 -1.50 -0.17 1.48
CA ARG A 43 -0.18 -0.46 0.91
C ARG A 43 0.94 0.23 1.68
N THR A 44 0.77 1.51 2.00
CA THR A 44 1.75 2.28 2.76
C THR A 44 1.95 1.70 4.15
N GLU A 45 0.87 1.27 4.83
CA GLU A 45 0.96 0.60 6.12
C GLU A 45 1.75 -0.72 6.03
N GLY A 46 1.43 -1.55 5.04
CA GLY A 46 2.15 -2.79 4.77
C GLY A 46 3.64 -2.56 4.49
N TYR A 47 3.95 -1.56 3.67
CA TYR A 47 5.31 -1.16 3.35
C TYR A 47 6.08 -0.69 4.58
N LEU A 48 5.50 0.18 5.42
CA LEU A 48 6.15 0.64 6.65
C LEU A 48 6.41 -0.51 7.63
N LYS A 49 5.48 -1.47 7.75
CA LYS A 49 5.68 -2.70 8.54
C LYS A 49 6.83 -3.54 7.98
N GLN A 50 6.92 -3.68 6.66
CA GLN A 50 7.99 -4.42 6.00
C GLN A 50 9.36 -3.76 6.24
N VAL A 51 9.46 -2.44 6.10
CA VAL A 51 10.69 -1.68 6.38
C VAL A 51 11.10 -1.85 7.84
N ARG A 52 10.15 -1.72 8.78
CA ARG A 52 10.40 -1.92 10.21
C ARG A 52 10.89 -3.34 10.52
N ALA A 53 10.25 -4.35 9.94
CA ALA A 53 10.66 -5.74 10.12
C ALA A 53 12.06 -5.99 9.56
N LYS A 54 12.38 -5.42 8.39
CA LYS A 54 13.72 -5.54 7.80
C LYS A 54 14.78 -4.87 8.67
N ALA A 55 14.50 -3.67 9.20
CA ALA A 55 15.39 -2.97 10.13
C ALA A 55 15.74 -3.80 11.37
N MET A 56 14.74 -4.49 11.94
CA MET A 56 14.96 -5.41 13.06
C MET A 56 15.77 -6.64 12.63
N ALA A 57 15.43 -7.24 11.50
CA ALA A 57 16.05 -8.48 11.01
C ALA A 57 17.53 -8.28 10.64
N THR A 58 17.89 -7.14 10.05
CA THR A 58 19.27 -6.82 9.64
C THR A 58 20.05 -6.05 10.69
N THR A 59 19.44 -5.76 11.84
CA THR A 59 20.03 -4.95 12.92
C THR A 59 20.54 -3.58 12.44
N SER A 60 19.93 -3.01 11.41
CA SER A 60 20.30 -1.73 10.81
C SER A 60 19.17 -0.72 10.90
N ALA A 61 19.50 0.57 10.79
CA ALA A 61 18.50 1.61 10.69
C ALA A 61 18.03 1.76 9.24
N TYR A 62 16.74 1.99 9.04
CA TYR A 62 16.14 2.22 7.73
C TYR A 62 15.40 3.54 7.68
N ARG A 63 15.79 4.41 6.76
CA ARG A 63 15.12 5.68 6.46
C ARG A 63 14.18 5.51 5.28
N VAL A 64 12.96 5.99 5.42
CA VAL A 64 11.94 6.06 4.38
C VAL A 64 11.82 7.50 3.89
N SER A 65 11.86 7.67 2.57
CA SER A 65 11.64 8.95 1.89
C SER A 65 10.54 8.82 0.84
N VAL A 66 9.80 9.90 0.64
CA VAL A 66 8.85 10.04 -0.47
C VAL A 66 9.55 10.80 -1.59
N ASN A 67 9.64 10.17 -2.77
CA ASN A 67 10.16 10.79 -3.98
C ASN A 67 9.07 10.78 -5.05
N GLY A 68 8.39 11.92 -5.20
CA GLY A 68 7.22 12.04 -6.08
C GLY A 68 6.12 11.06 -5.70
N ASN A 69 5.89 10.05 -6.54
CA ASN A 69 4.87 9.03 -6.34
C ASN A 69 5.42 7.68 -5.83
N ARG A 70 6.67 7.67 -5.36
CA ARG A 70 7.35 6.47 -4.90
C ARG A 70 7.83 6.63 -3.46
N LEU A 71 7.63 5.58 -2.68
CA LEU A 71 8.21 5.39 -1.37
C LEU A 71 9.45 4.50 -1.51
N GLU A 72 10.57 4.99 -0.99
CA GLU A 72 11.86 4.30 -1.08
C GLU A 72 12.49 4.21 0.30
N ALA A 73 13.18 3.09 0.56
CA ALA A 73 13.93 2.90 1.79
C ALA A 73 15.44 2.86 1.52
N ALA A 74 16.19 3.39 2.47
CA ALA A 74 17.65 3.32 2.49
C ALA A 74 18.13 2.97 3.89
N TYR A 75 19.21 2.21 4.00
CA TYR A 75 19.72 1.71 5.28
C TYR A 75 21.06 2.32 5.68
N ALA A 76 21.32 2.33 6.98
CA ALA A 76 22.59 2.71 7.57
C ALA A 76 22.76 2.02 8.94
N GLY A 77 23.92 2.18 9.59
CA GLY A 77 24.13 1.63 10.94
C GLY A 77 23.20 2.25 11.99
N THR A 78 22.91 3.55 11.86
CA THR A 78 21.99 4.28 12.76
C THR A 78 21.17 5.32 12.00
N CYS A 79 20.04 5.76 12.56
CA CYS A 79 19.25 6.85 11.97
C CYS A 79 19.96 8.21 11.94
N ARG A 80 21.07 8.37 12.68
CA ARG A 80 21.90 9.57 12.70
C ARG A 80 23.03 9.55 11.69
N SER A 81 23.13 8.48 10.90
CA SER A 81 24.20 8.36 9.91
C SER A 81 24.07 9.46 8.86
N PRO A 82 25.16 10.10 8.43
CA PRO A 82 25.12 11.16 7.42
C PRO A 82 24.77 10.62 6.03
N SER A 83 25.06 9.35 5.79
CA SER A 83 24.84 8.65 4.52
C SER A 83 23.98 7.41 4.73
N PHE A 84 23.06 7.17 3.79
CA PHE A 84 22.24 5.97 3.72
C PHE A 84 22.43 5.31 2.36
N THR A 85 22.48 3.98 2.35
CA THR A 85 22.57 3.18 1.13
C THR A 85 21.17 2.76 0.69
N PRO A 86 20.74 3.05 -0.57
CA PRO A 86 19.43 2.64 -1.06
C PRO A 86 19.23 1.12 -1.03
N ASP A 87 18.04 0.68 -0.67
CA ASP A 87 17.64 -0.73 -0.70
C ASP A 87 16.66 -0.95 -1.86
N PRO A 88 17.10 -1.50 -3.01
CA PRO A 88 16.25 -1.65 -4.19
C PRO A 88 15.10 -2.65 -3.99
N ALA A 89 15.17 -3.51 -2.96
CA ALA A 89 14.11 -4.45 -2.63
C ALA A 89 12.98 -3.81 -1.79
N LEU A 90 13.17 -2.58 -1.29
CA LEU A 90 12.19 -1.83 -0.52
C LEU A 90 11.81 -0.56 -1.28
N GLN A 91 11.00 -0.75 -2.31
CA GLN A 91 10.40 0.32 -3.08
C GLN A 91 8.93 0.02 -3.28
N MET A 92 8.09 1.06 -3.20
CA MET A 92 6.66 0.95 -3.43
C MET A 92 6.17 2.17 -4.20
N GLU A 93 5.38 1.93 -5.24
CA GLU A 93 4.70 2.99 -5.98
C GLU A 93 3.29 3.19 -5.43
N LEU A 94 2.90 4.46 -5.29
CA LEU A 94 1.56 4.84 -4.89
C LEU A 94 0.62 4.70 -6.10
N PRO A 95 -0.68 4.36 -5.88
CA PRO A 95 -1.67 4.35 -6.95
C PRO A 95 -1.76 5.68 -7.70
N GLN A 96 -2.14 5.64 -8.99
CA GLN A 96 -2.31 6.86 -9.78
C GLN A 96 -3.37 7.78 -9.16
N GLY A 97 -3.09 9.08 -9.15
CA GLY A 97 -3.99 10.11 -8.60
C GLY A 97 -3.87 10.32 -7.09
N VAL A 98 -3.00 9.59 -6.39
CA VAL A 98 -2.70 9.78 -4.96
C VAL A 98 -1.28 10.31 -4.81
N SER A 99 -1.06 11.31 -3.97
CA SER A 99 0.27 11.81 -3.62
C SER A 99 0.48 11.71 -2.11
N ALA A 100 1.67 11.30 -1.69
CA ALA A 100 2.05 11.32 -0.29
C ALA A 100 2.94 12.53 0.01
N ALA A 101 2.79 13.11 1.19
CA ALA A 101 3.70 14.11 1.73
C ALA A 101 3.97 13.78 3.19
N LEU A 102 5.21 14.02 3.63
CA LEU A 102 5.58 13.96 5.03
C LEU A 102 5.34 15.33 5.66
N THR A 103 4.65 15.34 6.80
CA THR A 103 4.42 16.55 7.59
C THR A 103 5.16 16.40 8.92
N PRO A 104 6.03 17.34 9.30
CA PRO A 104 6.42 18.57 8.57
C PRO A 104 7.24 18.29 7.29
N GLY A 105 7.14 19.19 6.31
CA GLY A 105 7.82 19.06 5.03
C GLY A 105 9.34 18.98 5.19
N GLY A 106 9.99 18.03 4.51
CA GLY A 106 11.42 17.76 4.66
C GLY A 106 11.77 16.78 5.78
N ALA A 107 10.76 16.29 6.53
CA ALA A 107 10.96 15.19 7.47
C ALA A 107 11.20 13.87 6.73
N ALA A 108 12.07 13.02 7.28
CA ALA A 108 12.19 11.63 6.90
C ALA A 108 11.84 10.72 8.09
N LEU A 109 11.21 9.59 7.81
CA LEU A 109 10.93 8.58 8.82
C LEU A 109 12.12 7.64 8.91
N CYS A 110 12.58 7.31 10.12
CA CYS A 110 13.63 6.32 10.28
C CYS A 110 13.29 5.29 11.34
N PHE A 111 13.30 4.02 10.95
CA PHE A 111 13.19 2.89 11.86
C PHE A 111 14.58 2.50 12.36
N THR A 112 14.71 2.37 13.67
CA THR A 112 15.92 1.83 14.31
C THR A 112 16.01 0.31 14.18
N SER A 113 17.16 -0.27 14.50
CA SER A 113 17.34 -1.72 14.60
C SER A 113 16.47 -2.38 15.69
N ARG A 114 15.95 -1.59 16.65
CA ARG A 114 14.95 -2.03 17.65
C ARG A 114 13.51 -1.83 17.16
N GLY A 115 13.35 -1.37 15.92
CA GLY A 115 12.08 -1.03 15.27
C GLY A 115 11.29 0.08 15.96
N LEU A 116 11.95 0.97 16.69
CA LEU A 116 11.39 2.25 17.09
C LEU A 116 11.45 3.23 15.92
N LEU A 117 10.42 4.06 15.80
CA LEU A 117 10.34 5.12 14.80
C LEU A 117 10.96 6.41 15.35
N MET A 118 11.84 7.02 14.57
CA MET A 118 12.38 8.36 14.80
C MET A 118 12.05 9.27 13.62
N LEU A 119 11.64 10.50 13.92
CA LEU A 119 11.43 11.55 12.92
C LEU A 119 12.74 12.33 12.73
N LEU A 120 13.22 12.34 11.49
CA LEU A 120 14.40 13.10 11.07
C LEU A 120 13.93 14.40 10.42
N ASN A 121 13.86 15.50 11.18
CA ASN A 121 13.77 16.84 10.60
C ASN A 121 15.17 17.42 10.47
N GLY A 122 15.42 18.26 9.45
CA GLY A 122 16.72 18.84 9.10
C GLY A 122 17.39 19.73 10.16
N GLY A 123 17.59 19.21 11.38
CA GLY A 123 18.18 19.88 12.53
C GLY A 123 17.72 19.35 13.90
N SER A 124 16.62 18.60 13.98
CA SER A 124 16.04 18.18 15.27
C SER A 124 15.48 16.75 15.21
N TYR A 125 16.01 15.89 16.08
CA TYR A 125 15.57 14.51 16.26
C TYR A 125 14.49 14.50 17.34
N THR A 126 13.25 14.13 16.98
CA THR A 126 12.20 13.88 17.98
C THR A 126 11.94 12.37 18.04
N GLY A 127 12.44 11.78 19.13
CA GLY A 127 12.31 10.36 19.45
C GLY A 127 13.09 10.09 20.72
N GLU A 128 12.39 9.82 21.82
CA GLU A 128 13.02 9.43 23.09
C GLU A 128 13.71 8.05 22.95
N PRO A 129 14.82 7.83 23.67
CA PRO A 129 15.68 6.63 23.55
C PRO A 129 15.03 5.30 23.98
#